data_AF-K0B2G3-F1
#
_entry.id   AF-K0B2G3-F1
#
_cell.length_a   1.000
_cell.length_b   1.000
_cell.length_c   1.000
_cell.angle_alpha   90.00
_cell.angle_beta   90.00
_cell.angle_gamma   90.00
#
_symmetry.space_group_name_H-M   'P 1'
#
loop_
_entity.id
_entity.type
_entity.pdbx_description
1 polymer ?
#
loop_
_entity_poly.entity_id
_entity_poly.type
_entity_poly.pdbx_seq_one_letter_code
_entity_poly.pdbx_strand_id
1 'polypeptide(L)'
;MLVISTGFAFAQEPFVSVQTDDKNYDEGDTIVISGKVQTVVGGTPVTLQILTSGNLVDIAQITVAQDGTYSHTILAEGPLWNNAGEYLIRVLYGDGNMAETKFNYTPESGAVETTTNFEVDAGSHGTFDVEYTIKGGTVKNMIVDSDIFALIVQVDSTDEGVITLDLPREFIGAEKQDGKDDTFIILIDGIEVAYQESVVHADSRVITINFEQGDSDIEIIGTYVVPEFGTIVMMVLLVGIMATIILTRTKFQIKI
;
A
#
# COMPACT_ATOMS: atom_id res chain seq x y z
N MET A 1 1.18 -18.51 -60.40
CA MET A 1 1.71 -18.92 -59.09
C MET A 1 2.40 -17.70 -58.50
N LEU A 2 1.78 -17.08 -57.50
CA LEU A 2 2.31 -15.87 -56.85
C LEU A 2 3.28 -16.32 -55.75
N VAL A 3 4.56 -16.00 -55.88
CA VAL A 3 5.56 -16.28 -54.84
C VAL A 3 5.61 -15.04 -53.94
N ILE A 4 5.01 -15.13 -52.76
CA ILE A 4 5.11 -14.10 -51.73
C ILE A 4 6.42 -14.36 -50.98
N SER A 5 7.44 -13.54 -51.27
CA SER A 5 8.69 -13.52 -50.53
C SER A 5 8.43 -12.87 -49.17
N THR A 6 8.31 -13.66 -48.12
CA THR A 6 8.29 -13.15 -46.74
C THR A 6 9.73 -12.82 -46.33
N GLY A 7 10.12 -11.56 -46.48
CA GLY A 7 11.36 -11.07 -45.91
C GLY A 7 11.25 -11.09 -44.38
N PHE A 8 12.21 -11.75 -43.71
CA PHE A 8 12.39 -11.59 -42.28
C PHE A 8 12.92 -10.17 -42.04
N ALA A 9 12.10 -9.32 -41.42
CA ALA A 9 12.59 -8.07 -40.86
C ALA A 9 13.33 -8.41 -39.56
N PHE A 10 14.66 -8.34 -39.59
CA PHE A 10 15.44 -8.33 -38.35
C PHE A 10 15.31 -6.94 -37.73
N ALA A 11 14.67 -6.84 -36.56
CA ALA A 11 14.76 -5.65 -35.73
C ALA A 11 16.23 -5.53 -35.30
N GLN A 12 16.92 -4.47 -35.73
CA GLN A 12 18.27 -4.17 -35.27
C GLN A 12 18.17 -3.79 -33.80
N GLU A 13 18.85 -4.52 -32.92
CA GLU A 13 18.91 -4.12 -31.51
C GLU A 13 19.53 -2.71 -31.40
N PRO A 14 18.97 -1.84 -30.54
CA PRO A 14 19.49 -0.49 -30.36
C PRO A 14 20.91 -0.52 -29.79
N PHE A 15 21.77 0.40 -30.22
CA PHE A 15 23.19 0.42 -29.82
C PHE A 15 23.38 0.72 -28.33
N VAL A 16 22.45 1.48 -27.76
CA VAL A 16 22.31 1.77 -26.33
C VAL A 16 20.87 1.51 -25.92
N SER A 17 20.65 0.97 -24.73
CA SER A 17 19.34 0.83 -24.11
C SER A 17 19.31 1.58 -22.78
N VAL A 18 18.13 1.98 -22.34
CA VAL A 18 17.88 2.54 -21.00
C VAL A 18 16.52 2.07 -20.51
N GLN A 19 16.43 1.77 -19.22
CA GLN A 19 15.22 1.46 -18.50
C GLN A 19 15.36 1.91 -17.05
N THR A 20 14.25 1.91 -16.35
CA THR A 20 14.15 2.11 -14.90
C THR A 20 13.67 0.81 -14.26
N ASP A 21 13.85 0.67 -12.95
CA ASP A 21 13.36 -0.46 -12.18
C ASP A 21 11.82 -0.47 -12.06
N ASP A 22 11.21 0.71 -11.96
CA ASP A 22 9.76 0.94 -12.04
C ASP A 22 9.38 2.05 -13.06
N LYS A 23 8.09 2.20 -13.34
CA LYS A 23 7.46 3.20 -14.22
C LYS A 23 6.75 4.31 -13.46
N ASN A 24 6.47 4.16 -12.17
CA ASN A 24 5.90 5.20 -11.32
C ASN A 24 6.85 5.41 -10.13
N TYR A 25 6.95 6.65 -9.67
CA TYR A 25 7.73 7.02 -8.49
C TYR A 25 7.04 8.15 -7.75
N ASP A 26 7.14 8.12 -6.43
CA ASP A 26 6.75 9.17 -5.52
C ASP A 26 7.96 9.99 -5.04
N GLU A 27 7.68 11.15 -4.44
CA GLU A 27 8.70 11.95 -3.77
C GLU A 27 9.44 11.12 -2.71
N GLY A 28 10.78 11.14 -2.77
CA GLY A 28 11.65 10.38 -1.88
C GLY A 28 12.00 8.98 -2.38
N ASP A 29 11.43 8.51 -3.48
CA ASP A 29 11.80 7.22 -4.07
C ASP A 29 13.21 7.23 -4.66
N THR A 30 13.83 6.06 -4.64
CA THR A 30 15.14 5.83 -5.26
C THR A 30 14.96 5.20 -6.64
N ILE A 31 15.20 5.98 -7.69
CA ILE A 31 15.11 5.56 -9.09
C ILE A 31 16.42 4.86 -9.49
N VAL A 32 16.34 3.60 -9.93
CA VAL A 32 17.48 2.85 -10.47
C VAL A 32 17.42 2.81 -11.99
N ILE A 33 18.27 3.62 -12.61
CA ILE A 33 18.37 3.72 -14.07
C ILE A 33 19.46 2.79 -14.55
N SER A 34 19.12 1.88 -15.46
CA SER A 34 20.06 0.88 -15.98
C SER A 34 19.95 0.71 -17.48
N GLY A 35 21.02 0.18 -18.08
CA GLY A 35 21.04 -0.08 -19.51
C GLY A 35 22.29 -0.78 -19.97
N LYS A 36 22.38 -0.98 -21.29
CA LYS A 36 23.51 -1.64 -21.93
C LYS A 36 23.92 -0.92 -23.20
N VAL A 37 25.22 -0.91 -23.48
CA VAL A 37 25.78 -0.53 -24.79
C VAL A 37 26.31 -1.77 -25.50
N GLN A 38 26.18 -1.83 -26.82
CA GLN A 38 26.64 -2.99 -27.59
C GLN A 38 28.16 -3.09 -27.68
N THR A 39 28.84 -1.96 -27.91
CA THR A 39 30.31 -1.89 -28.01
C THR A 39 30.86 -0.87 -27.04
N VAL A 40 31.71 -1.32 -26.11
CA VAL A 40 32.36 -0.44 -25.15
C VAL A 40 33.55 0.27 -25.82
N VAL A 41 33.48 1.59 -25.89
CA VAL A 41 34.59 2.47 -26.27
C VAL A 41 35.29 2.95 -24.99
N GLY A 42 36.56 2.60 -24.85
CA GLY A 42 37.35 2.89 -23.64
C GLY A 42 37.34 4.38 -23.28
N GLY A 43 36.99 4.68 -22.02
CA GLY A 43 36.95 6.04 -21.48
C GLY A 43 35.77 6.90 -21.93
N THR A 44 34.84 6.37 -22.73
CA THR A 44 33.62 7.09 -23.12
C THR A 44 32.49 6.78 -22.13
N PRO A 45 31.95 7.79 -21.41
CA PRO A 45 30.82 7.59 -20.52
C PRO A 45 29.48 7.62 -21.26
N VAL A 46 28.44 7.08 -20.65
CA VAL A 46 27.04 7.38 -21.01
C VAL A 46 26.67 8.72 -20.38
N THR A 47 26.17 9.66 -21.19
CA THR A 47 25.59 10.90 -20.68
C THR A 47 24.09 10.69 -20.50
N LEU A 48 23.62 10.81 -19.26
CA LEU A 48 22.21 10.68 -18.89
C LEU A 48 21.63 12.07 -18.62
N GLN A 49 20.42 12.31 -19.09
CA GLN A 49 19.63 13.51 -18.82
C GLN A 49 18.22 13.10 -18.38
N ILE A 50 17.72 13.72 -17.31
CA ILE A 50 16.31 13.62 -16.90
C ILE A 50 15.65 14.94 -17.25
N LEU A 51 14.51 14.88 -17.93
CA LEU A 51 13.76 16.05 -18.35
C LEU A 51 12.29 15.95 -17.93
N THR A 52 11.69 17.08 -17.54
CA THR A 52 10.25 17.22 -17.33
C THR A 52 9.73 18.45 -18.05
N SER A 53 8.69 18.30 -18.88
CA SER A 53 8.14 19.39 -19.71
C SER A 53 9.20 20.16 -20.52
N GLY A 54 10.27 19.47 -20.94
CA GLY A 54 11.41 20.04 -21.67
C GLY A 54 12.47 20.74 -20.82
N ASN A 55 12.28 20.86 -19.50
CA ASN A 55 13.28 21.38 -18.57
C ASN A 55 14.19 20.27 -18.05
N LEU A 56 15.48 20.57 -17.88
CA LEU A 56 16.45 19.64 -17.31
C LEU A 56 16.26 19.53 -15.80
N VAL A 57 16.09 18.31 -15.30
CA VAL A 57 15.97 17.97 -13.88
C VAL A 57 17.32 17.49 -13.36
N ASP A 58 17.97 16.58 -14.10
CA ASP A 58 19.26 16.02 -13.72
C ASP A 58 20.12 15.71 -14.95
N ILE A 59 21.44 15.71 -14.78
CA ILE A 59 22.43 15.30 -15.78
C ILE A 59 23.59 14.58 -15.11
N ALA A 60 23.92 13.39 -15.61
CA ALA A 60 25.00 12.57 -15.08
C ALA A 60 25.87 11.99 -16.19
N GLN A 61 27.15 11.71 -15.87
CA GLN A 61 28.05 10.93 -16.73
C GLN A 61 28.39 9.62 -16.03
N ILE A 62 28.05 8.49 -16.68
CA ILE A 62 28.12 7.16 -16.09
C ILE A 62 29.23 6.37 -16.81
N THR A 63 30.14 5.80 -16.02
CA THR A 63 31.18 4.91 -16.57
C THR A 63 30.55 3.58 -16.96
N VAL A 64 30.86 3.10 -18.16
CA VAL A 64 30.36 1.81 -18.66
C VAL A 64 31.29 0.68 -18.21
N ALA A 65 30.70 -0.40 -17.70
CA ALA A 65 31.43 -1.60 -17.34
C ALA A 65 31.97 -2.36 -18.57
N GLN A 66 32.91 -3.28 -18.37
CA GLN A 66 33.53 -4.03 -19.48
C GLN A 66 32.55 -4.94 -20.23
N ASP A 67 31.46 -5.34 -19.59
CA ASP A 67 30.38 -6.14 -20.19
C ASP A 67 29.33 -5.28 -20.92
N GLY A 68 29.54 -3.97 -20.98
CA GLY A 68 28.66 -3.00 -21.63
C GLY A 68 27.52 -2.50 -20.76
N THR A 69 27.39 -2.97 -19.51
CA THR A 69 26.32 -2.51 -18.60
C THR A 69 26.67 -1.18 -17.94
N TYR A 70 25.64 -0.44 -17.58
CA TYR A 70 25.77 0.76 -16.75
C TYR A 70 24.54 0.91 -15.85
N SER A 71 24.73 1.57 -14.71
CA SER A 71 23.66 1.85 -13.75
C SER A 71 23.92 3.19 -13.07
N HIS A 72 22.85 3.89 -12.72
CA HIS A 72 22.87 5.11 -11.95
C HIS A 72 21.64 5.18 -11.06
N THR A 73 21.79 5.79 -9.88
CA THR A 73 20.73 5.86 -8.88
C THR A 73 20.51 7.31 -8.51
N ILE A 74 19.25 7.74 -8.49
CA ILE A 74 18.84 9.11 -8.18
C ILE A 74 17.72 9.05 -7.14
N LEU A 75 17.76 9.97 -6.18
CA LEU A 75 16.66 10.21 -5.25
C LEU A 75 15.69 11.21 -5.90
N ALA A 76 14.42 10.84 -6.02
CA ALA A 76 13.36 11.68 -6.58
C ALA A 76 12.90 12.75 -5.56
N GLU A 77 13.84 13.60 -5.14
CA GLU A 77 13.63 14.62 -4.11
C GLU A 77 14.37 15.92 -4.48
N GLY A 78 13.81 17.05 -4.07
CA GLY A 78 14.46 18.35 -4.13
C GLY A 78 13.78 19.35 -5.08
N PRO A 79 14.36 20.55 -5.25
CA PRO A 79 13.64 21.70 -5.80
C PRO A 79 13.30 21.61 -7.30
N LEU A 80 13.78 20.58 -8.00
CA LEU A 80 13.45 20.32 -9.41
C LEU A 80 12.40 19.21 -9.56
N TRP A 81 12.05 18.52 -8.47
CA TRP A 81 11.09 17.41 -8.38
C TRP A 81 9.73 17.88 -7.83
N ASN A 82 9.21 18.99 -8.35
CA ASN A 82 7.97 19.59 -7.84
C ASN A 82 6.75 19.39 -8.76
N ASN A 83 6.96 18.90 -9.98
CA ASN A 83 5.89 18.78 -10.96
C ASN A 83 5.51 17.32 -11.12
N ALA A 84 4.26 16.99 -10.85
CA ALA A 84 3.70 15.68 -11.17
C ALA A 84 3.69 15.45 -12.69
N GLY A 85 3.78 14.19 -13.09
CA GLY A 85 3.58 13.75 -14.48
C GLY A 85 4.77 13.00 -15.07
N GLU A 86 4.85 12.99 -16.39
CA GLU A 86 5.82 12.18 -17.14
C GLU A 86 7.20 12.84 -17.18
N TYR A 87 8.22 12.09 -16.77
CA TYR A 87 9.64 12.44 -16.86
C TYR A 87 10.28 11.58 -17.94
N LEU A 88 11.17 12.20 -18.72
CA LEU A 88 11.91 11.57 -19.81
C LEU A 88 13.36 11.38 -19.39
N ILE A 89 13.82 10.14 -19.40
CA ILE A 89 15.25 9.82 -19.33
C ILE A 89 15.76 9.70 -20.76
N ARG A 90 16.79 10.46 -21.08
CA ARG A 90 17.55 10.38 -22.32
C ARG A 90 18.99 9.99 -22.01
N VAL A 91 19.48 8.96 -22.69
CA VAL A 91 20.90 8.58 -22.63
C VAL A 91 21.55 8.79 -23.99
N LEU A 92 22.78 9.31 -23.98
CA LEU A 92 23.63 9.44 -25.16
C LEU A 92 24.95 8.70 -24.94
N TYR A 93 25.41 7.98 -25.95
CA TYR A 93 26.66 7.24 -25.89
C TYR A 93 27.45 7.33 -27.19
N GLY A 94 28.69 7.83 -27.10
CA GLY A 94 29.56 8.03 -28.25
C GLY A 94 28.98 8.98 -29.29
N ASP A 95 29.20 8.67 -30.57
CA ASP A 95 28.80 9.53 -31.69
C ASP A 95 27.35 9.26 -32.12
N GLY A 96 26.40 9.89 -31.42
CA GLY A 96 25.00 9.97 -31.84
C GLY A 96 24.09 8.80 -31.46
N ASN A 97 24.56 7.81 -30.69
CA ASN A 97 23.67 6.76 -30.19
C ASN A 97 22.83 7.29 -29.04
N MET A 98 21.51 7.17 -29.16
CA MET A 98 20.54 7.68 -28.20
C MET A 98 19.51 6.60 -27.86
N ALA A 99 19.10 6.56 -26.60
CA ALA A 99 17.90 5.86 -26.16
C ALA A 99 17.13 6.72 -25.16
N GLU A 100 15.83 6.48 -25.09
CA GLU A 100 14.92 7.19 -24.19
C GLU A 100 14.00 6.20 -23.49
N THR A 101 13.68 6.49 -22.23
CA THR A 101 12.60 5.84 -21.48
C THR A 101 11.83 6.89 -20.68
N LYS A 102 10.64 6.54 -20.21
CA LYS A 102 9.75 7.43 -19.48
C LYS A 102 9.28 6.77 -18.20
N PHE A 103 9.05 7.59 -17.19
CA PHE A 103 8.39 7.21 -15.94
C PHE A 103 7.46 8.34 -15.49
N ASN A 104 6.48 8.03 -14.66
CA ASN A 104 5.64 9.02 -14.00
C ASN A 104 6.21 9.33 -12.62
N TYR A 105 6.13 10.60 -12.23
CA TYR A 105 6.52 11.05 -10.91
C TYR A 105 5.35 11.80 -10.24
N THR A 106 5.16 11.57 -8.94
CA THR A 106 4.17 12.26 -8.12
C THR A 106 4.86 12.91 -6.92
N PRO A 107 4.91 14.26 -6.83
CA PRO A 107 5.41 14.94 -5.63
C PRO A 107 4.46 14.69 -4.46
N GLU A 108 4.95 14.79 -3.23
CA GLU A 108 4.13 14.65 -2.01
C GLU A 108 2.94 15.61 -2.04
N SER A 109 3.16 16.85 -2.49
CA SER A 109 2.10 17.86 -2.67
C SER A 109 1.05 17.55 -3.76
N GLY A 110 1.34 16.58 -4.64
CA GLY A 110 0.47 16.12 -5.72
C GLY A 110 -0.20 14.78 -5.45
N ALA A 111 0.12 14.11 -4.32
CA ALA A 111 -0.55 12.90 -3.90
C ALA A 111 -2.03 13.20 -3.63
N VAL A 112 -2.91 12.58 -4.42
CA VAL A 112 -4.36 12.67 -4.16
C VAL A 112 -4.70 11.66 -3.08
N GLU A 113 -4.67 12.11 -1.84
CA GLU A 113 -5.23 11.35 -0.73
C GLU A 113 -6.75 11.52 -0.71
N THR A 114 -7.46 10.41 -0.56
CA THR A 114 -8.91 10.44 -0.30
C THR A 114 -9.14 10.10 1.15
N THR A 115 -9.58 11.09 1.94
CA THR A 115 -10.05 10.89 3.32
C THR A 115 -11.56 10.93 3.35
N THR A 116 -12.18 9.86 3.83
CA THR A 116 -13.63 9.78 4.03
C THR A 116 -13.99 8.71 5.05
N ASN A 117 -15.23 8.71 5.52
CA ASN A 117 -15.78 7.62 6.31
C ASN A 117 -16.41 6.57 5.40
N PHE A 118 -16.24 5.30 5.75
CA PHE A 118 -16.99 4.18 5.19
C PHE A 118 -17.96 3.65 6.25
N GLU A 119 -19.25 3.66 5.95
CA GLU A 119 -20.26 3.07 6.84
C GLU A 119 -20.27 1.54 6.64
N VAL A 120 -19.74 0.81 7.62
CA VAL A 120 -19.62 -0.65 7.63
C VAL A 120 -20.89 -1.26 8.20
N ASP A 121 -21.47 -2.23 7.49
CA ASP A 121 -22.62 -3.01 7.96
C ASP A 121 -22.15 -4.13 8.90
N ALA A 122 -22.56 -4.06 10.18
CA ALA A 122 -22.31 -5.07 11.21
C ALA A 122 -23.51 -6.00 11.44
N GLY A 123 -24.41 -6.10 10.46
CA GLY A 123 -25.57 -6.99 10.46
C GLY A 123 -26.57 -6.62 11.56
N SER A 124 -26.87 -7.56 12.47
CA SER A 124 -27.83 -7.33 13.55
C SER A 124 -27.39 -6.28 14.58
N HIS A 125 -26.15 -5.80 14.47
CA HIS A 125 -25.54 -4.86 15.41
C HIS A 125 -25.54 -3.42 14.89
N GLY A 126 -26.19 -3.18 13.76
CA GLY A 126 -26.27 -1.88 13.13
C GLY A 126 -25.09 -1.63 12.21
N THR A 127 -24.70 -0.36 12.11
CA THR A 127 -23.59 0.08 11.28
C THR A 127 -22.61 0.91 12.10
N PHE A 128 -21.37 0.99 11.64
CA PHE A 128 -20.34 1.82 12.25
C PHE A 128 -19.46 2.46 11.17
N ASP A 129 -18.96 3.66 11.46
CA ASP A 129 -18.09 4.39 10.54
C ASP A 129 -16.62 4.04 10.79
N VAL A 130 -15.90 3.77 9.71
CA VAL A 130 -14.44 3.69 9.70
C VAL A 130 -13.91 4.86 8.87
N GLU A 131 -13.23 5.81 9.52
CA GLU A 131 -12.50 6.85 8.81
C GLU A 131 -11.27 6.22 8.16
N TYR A 132 -11.06 6.52 6.88
CA TYR A 132 -9.86 6.08 6.19
C TYR A 132 -9.28 7.18 5.32
N THR A 133 -7.96 7.11 5.14
CA THR A 133 -7.21 7.88 4.14
C THR A 133 -6.49 6.91 3.23
N ILE A 134 -6.72 6.99 1.92
CA ILE A 134 -6.05 6.12 0.93
C ILE A 134 -5.35 6.93 -0.16
N LYS A 135 -4.16 6.46 -0.54
CA LYS A 135 -3.37 6.86 -1.72
C LYS A 135 -3.05 5.61 -2.54
N GLY A 136 -2.92 5.72 -3.86
CA GLY A 136 -2.57 4.60 -4.75
C GLY A 136 -3.75 3.71 -5.15
N GLY A 137 -4.94 3.97 -4.61
CA GLY A 137 -6.14 3.20 -4.92
C GLY A 137 -7.42 3.82 -4.39
N THR A 138 -8.51 3.05 -4.46
CA THR A 138 -9.82 3.41 -3.89
C THR A 138 -10.39 2.28 -3.06
N VAL A 139 -11.09 2.59 -1.97
CA VAL A 139 -11.84 1.58 -1.20
C VAL A 139 -13.16 1.30 -1.91
N LYS A 140 -13.42 0.04 -2.25
CA LYS A 140 -14.69 -0.43 -2.84
C LYS A 140 -15.69 -0.81 -1.77
N ASN A 141 -15.23 -1.51 -0.73
CA ASN A 141 -16.09 -2.04 0.31
C ASN A 141 -15.32 -2.30 1.61
N MET A 142 -16.04 -2.37 2.72
CA MET A 142 -15.54 -2.91 3.99
C MET A 142 -16.56 -3.91 4.54
N ILE A 143 -16.10 -5.11 4.86
CA ILE A 143 -16.95 -6.25 5.23
C ILE A 143 -16.50 -6.79 6.57
N VAL A 144 -17.44 -6.98 7.49
CA VAL A 144 -17.20 -7.70 8.74
C VAL A 144 -17.27 -9.20 8.49
N ASP A 145 -16.19 -9.92 8.80
CA ASP A 145 -16.16 -11.37 8.88
C ASP A 145 -16.00 -11.82 10.34
N SER A 146 -17.12 -12.20 10.95
CA SER A 146 -17.17 -12.65 12.33
C SER A 146 -16.57 -14.05 12.55
N ASP A 147 -16.41 -14.87 11.51
CA ASP A 147 -15.90 -16.24 11.64
C ASP A 147 -14.38 -16.24 11.89
N ILE A 148 -13.68 -15.23 11.34
CA ILE A 148 -12.24 -15.04 11.50
C ILE A 148 -11.86 -13.79 12.30
N PHE A 149 -12.84 -13.09 12.89
CA PHE A 149 -12.66 -11.85 13.64
C PHE A 149 -11.96 -10.74 12.82
N ALA A 150 -12.34 -10.60 11.56
CA ALA A 150 -11.70 -9.68 10.62
C ALA A 150 -12.63 -8.57 10.12
N LEU A 151 -12.03 -7.40 9.86
CA LEU A 151 -12.57 -6.43 8.92
C LEU A 151 -11.82 -6.58 7.60
N ILE A 152 -12.53 -6.89 6.52
CA ILE A 152 -11.98 -7.04 5.18
C ILE A 152 -12.22 -5.75 4.40
N VAL A 153 -11.14 -5.06 4.03
CA VAL A 153 -11.18 -3.84 3.21
C VAL A 153 -10.86 -4.23 1.78
N GLN A 154 -11.84 -4.07 0.88
CA GLN A 154 -11.69 -4.36 -0.53
C GLN A 154 -11.26 -3.09 -1.27
N VAL A 155 -10.14 -3.14 -1.99
CA VAL A 155 -9.55 -2.00 -2.68
C VAL A 155 -9.48 -2.19 -4.21
N ASP A 156 -9.45 -1.07 -4.94
CA ASP A 156 -8.92 -1.00 -6.32
C ASP A 156 -7.54 -0.34 -6.24
N SER A 157 -6.48 -1.14 -6.17
CA SER A 157 -5.09 -0.66 -6.15
C SER A 157 -4.61 -0.41 -7.58
N THR A 158 -4.71 0.83 -8.04
CA THR A 158 -4.27 1.22 -9.38
C THR A 158 -2.77 1.49 -9.45
N ASP A 159 -2.13 1.66 -8.31
CA ASP A 159 -0.69 1.88 -8.12
C ASP A 159 -0.28 1.30 -6.75
N GLU A 160 1.02 1.29 -6.46
CA GLU A 160 1.47 1.13 -5.08
C GLU A 160 0.93 2.27 -4.21
N GLY A 161 0.66 1.97 -2.94
CA GLY A 161 -0.11 2.89 -2.13
C GLY A 161 -0.07 2.61 -0.64
N VAL A 162 -0.81 3.44 0.07
CA VAL A 162 -0.95 3.39 1.51
C VAL A 162 -2.40 3.64 1.89
N ILE A 163 -2.89 2.84 2.83
CA ILE A 163 -4.18 3.05 3.48
C ILE A 163 -3.96 3.24 4.98
N THR A 164 -4.56 4.29 5.52
CA THR A 164 -4.67 4.53 6.97
C THR A 164 -6.13 4.35 7.38
N LEU A 165 -6.37 3.59 8.44
CA LEU A 165 -7.69 3.26 8.97
C LEU A 165 -7.76 3.69 10.44
N ASP A 166 -8.78 4.45 10.81
CA ASP A 166 -9.13 4.70 12.21
C ASP A 166 -10.17 3.68 12.67
N LEU A 167 -9.71 2.68 13.42
CA LEU A 167 -10.50 1.52 13.83
C LEU A 167 -11.14 1.75 15.20
N PRO A 168 -12.48 1.83 15.30
CA PRO A 168 -13.13 2.04 16.59
C PRO A 168 -13.08 0.76 17.45
N ARG A 169 -12.56 0.90 18.68
CA ARG A 169 -12.41 -0.22 19.63
C ARG A 169 -13.73 -0.85 20.06
N GLU A 170 -14.84 -0.12 19.96
CA GLU A 170 -16.17 -0.70 20.21
C GLU A 170 -16.51 -1.82 19.21
N PHE A 171 -15.95 -1.75 18.00
CA PHE A 171 -16.33 -2.58 16.88
C PHE A 171 -15.24 -3.56 16.46
N ILE A 172 -13.96 -3.20 16.60
CA ILE A 172 -12.84 -4.08 16.25
C ILE A 172 -11.67 -3.82 17.17
N GLY A 173 -11.01 -4.89 17.61
CA GLY A 173 -9.85 -4.77 18.47
C GLY A 173 -9.06 -6.05 18.59
N ALA A 174 -7.79 -5.88 18.96
CA ALA A 174 -6.90 -6.94 19.38
C ALA A 174 -6.51 -6.69 20.84
N GLU A 175 -6.96 -7.55 21.76
CA GLU A 175 -6.78 -7.38 23.20
C GLU A 175 -6.37 -8.68 23.88
N LYS A 176 -5.48 -8.56 24.87
CA LYS A 176 -5.09 -9.66 25.76
C LYS A 176 -6.17 -9.90 26.80
N GLN A 177 -6.08 -11.03 27.49
CA GLN A 177 -6.99 -11.38 28.60
C GLN A 177 -6.99 -10.35 29.75
N ASP A 178 -5.97 -9.51 29.86
CA ASP A 178 -5.88 -8.43 30.85
C ASP A 178 -6.45 -7.08 30.35
N GLY A 179 -7.06 -7.05 29.17
CA GLY A 179 -7.69 -5.87 28.56
C GLY A 179 -6.69 -4.87 27.99
N LYS A 180 -5.42 -5.26 27.82
CA LYS A 180 -4.42 -4.44 27.14
C LYS A 180 -4.35 -4.79 25.66
N ASP A 181 -3.96 -3.80 24.87
CA ASP A 181 -3.76 -3.96 23.44
C ASP A 181 -2.79 -5.10 23.12
N ASP A 182 -3.23 -5.92 22.17
CA ASP A 182 -2.41 -6.84 21.41
C ASP A 182 -2.29 -6.37 19.96
N THR A 183 -1.44 -7.06 19.21
CA THR A 183 -1.17 -6.79 17.80
C THR A 183 -2.31 -7.31 16.92
N PHE A 184 -2.71 -6.53 15.91
CA PHE A 184 -3.52 -7.05 14.82
C PHE A 184 -2.67 -7.96 13.93
N ILE A 185 -3.32 -8.88 13.21
CA ILE A 185 -2.70 -9.60 12.09
C ILE A 185 -3.27 -8.98 10.81
N ILE A 186 -2.40 -8.48 9.94
CA ILE A 186 -2.80 -7.85 8.67
C ILE A 186 -2.37 -8.77 7.53
N LEU A 187 -3.33 -9.18 6.71
CA LEU A 187 -3.08 -9.95 5.49
C LEU A 187 -3.45 -9.11 4.27
N ILE A 188 -2.66 -9.19 3.20
CA ILE A 188 -3.03 -8.70 1.87
C ILE A 188 -3.09 -9.90 0.95
N ASP A 189 -4.27 -10.14 0.36
CA ASP A 189 -4.57 -11.31 -0.48
C ASP A 189 -4.11 -12.64 0.16
N GLY A 190 -4.25 -12.74 1.49
CA GLY A 190 -3.88 -13.90 2.30
C GLY A 190 -2.41 -14.00 2.73
N ILE A 191 -1.58 -13.00 2.42
CA ILE A 191 -0.16 -12.94 2.84
C ILE A 191 0.00 -11.94 3.97
N GLU A 192 0.65 -12.34 5.06
CA GLU A 192 0.90 -11.46 6.22
C GLU A 192 1.88 -10.34 5.89
N VAL A 193 1.51 -9.11 6.23
CA VAL A 193 2.31 -7.89 6.00
C VAL A 193 2.54 -7.11 7.29
N ALA A 194 3.59 -6.30 7.30
CA ALA A 194 3.84 -5.37 8.39
C ALA A 194 2.92 -4.14 8.27
N TYR A 195 2.58 -3.55 9.41
CA TYR A 195 1.81 -2.32 9.50
C TYR A 195 2.40 -1.38 10.54
N GLN A 196 2.05 -0.10 10.46
CA GLN A 196 2.37 0.88 11.50
C GLN A 196 1.12 1.20 12.31
N GLU A 197 1.29 1.44 13.60
CA GLU A 197 0.19 1.78 14.49
C GLU A 197 0.49 3.05 15.28
N SER A 198 -0.52 3.92 15.36
CA SER A 198 -0.52 5.08 16.24
C SER A 198 -1.73 5.01 17.17
N VAL A 199 -1.47 4.98 18.48
CA VAL A 199 -2.53 5.11 19.49
C VAL A 199 -2.75 6.59 19.75
N VAL A 200 -3.56 7.20 18.91
CA VAL A 200 -3.88 8.64 18.99
C VAL A 200 -5.04 8.89 19.97
N HIS A 201 -5.98 7.95 20.05
CA HIS A 201 -7.22 8.07 20.83
C HIS A 201 -7.43 6.83 21.72
N ALA A 202 -8.20 6.99 22.80
CA ALA A 202 -8.43 5.92 23.77
C ALA A 202 -9.53 4.93 23.31
N ASP A 203 -10.37 5.38 22.39
CA ASP A 203 -11.56 4.74 21.84
C ASP A 203 -11.35 4.18 20.42
N SER A 204 -10.20 4.46 19.81
CA SER A 204 -9.85 3.92 18.49
C SER A 204 -8.37 3.51 18.40
N ARG A 205 -8.01 2.85 17.30
CA ARG A 205 -6.63 2.51 16.93
C ARG A 205 -6.42 2.89 15.48
N VAL A 206 -5.41 3.73 15.22
CA VAL A 206 -5.08 4.15 13.86
C VAL A 206 -3.98 3.24 13.33
N ILE A 207 -4.24 2.53 12.24
CA ILE A 207 -3.26 1.66 11.57
C ILE A 207 -2.99 2.15 10.15
N THR A 208 -1.75 2.00 9.69
CA THR A 208 -1.29 2.37 8.36
C THR A 208 -0.63 1.16 7.69
N ILE A 209 -1.09 0.83 6.49
CA ILE A 209 -0.72 -0.38 5.75
C ILE A 209 -0.32 0.04 4.32
N ASN A 210 0.84 -0.41 3.86
CA ASN A 210 1.26 -0.25 2.47
C ASN A 210 0.75 -1.41 1.63
N PHE A 211 0.39 -1.16 0.38
CA PHE A 211 -0.06 -2.17 -0.59
C PHE A 211 0.58 -1.93 -1.97
N GLU A 212 0.65 -2.96 -2.80
CA GLU A 212 1.17 -2.93 -4.16
C GLU A 212 0.03 -2.80 -5.20
N GLN A 213 0.38 -2.44 -6.43
CA GLN A 213 -0.57 -2.42 -7.54
C GLN A 213 -1.16 -3.83 -7.78
N GLY A 214 -2.49 -3.93 -7.80
CA GLY A 214 -3.21 -5.17 -8.06
C GLY A 214 -3.70 -5.90 -6.80
N ASP A 215 -3.22 -5.53 -5.61
CA ASP A 215 -3.70 -6.03 -4.32
C ASP A 215 -5.19 -5.72 -4.15
N SER A 216 -5.97 -6.65 -3.60
CA SER A 216 -7.43 -6.55 -3.62
C SER A 216 -8.12 -6.60 -2.27
N ASP A 217 -7.72 -7.51 -1.39
CA ASP A 217 -8.35 -7.72 -0.09
C ASP A 217 -7.31 -7.50 1.01
N ILE A 218 -7.55 -6.49 1.86
CA ILE A 218 -6.77 -6.22 3.07
C ILE A 218 -7.58 -6.72 4.27
N GLU A 219 -7.11 -7.75 4.95
CA GLU A 219 -7.77 -8.38 6.08
C GLU A 219 -7.15 -7.90 7.39
N ILE A 220 -7.92 -7.21 8.21
CA ILE A 220 -7.51 -6.75 9.55
C ILE A 220 -8.11 -7.70 10.57
N ILE A 221 -7.30 -8.63 11.06
CA ILE A 221 -7.72 -9.66 12.01
C ILE A 221 -7.39 -9.22 13.44
N GLY A 222 -8.43 -9.14 14.27
CA GLY A 222 -8.33 -8.84 15.69
C GLY A 222 -8.60 -10.05 16.57
N THR A 223 -8.81 -9.79 17.86
CA THR A 223 -9.41 -10.75 18.80
C THR A 223 -10.94 -10.71 18.77
N TYR A 224 -11.51 -9.64 18.23
CA TYR A 224 -12.93 -9.49 17.95
C TYR A 224 -13.15 -8.51 16.78
N VAL A 225 -14.26 -8.71 16.08
CA VAL A 225 -14.92 -7.74 15.18
C VAL A 225 -16.42 -7.87 15.45
N VAL A 226 -17.15 -6.75 15.38
CA VAL A 226 -18.52 -6.53 15.87
C VAL A 226 -19.38 -7.80 16.00
N PRO A 227 -20.06 -8.00 17.14
CA PRO A 227 -19.67 -7.81 18.53
C PRO A 227 -20.16 -8.97 19.43
N GLU A 228 -19.78 -8.85 20.69
CA GLU A 228 -19.92 -9.85 21.73
C GLU A 228 -21.30 -9.80 22.43
N PHE A 229 -22.20 -10.73 22.12
CA PHE A 229 -23.28 -11.07 23.05
C PHE A 229 -22.76 -11.79 24.31
N GLY A 230 -21.50 -12.23 24.34
CA GLY A 230 -20.94 -13.01 25.43
C GLY A 230 -20.92 -12.24 26.75
N THR A 231 -20.29 -11.07 26.81
CA THR A 231 -20.01 -10.40 28.08
C THR A 231 -21.26 -9.78 28.71
N ILE A 232 -22.07 -9.04 27.95
CA ILE A 232 -23.30 -8.41 28.48
C ILE A 232 -24.36 -9.46 28.81
N VAL A 233 -24.62 -10.45 27.93
CA VAL A 233 -25.62 -11.50 28.23
C VAL A 233 -25.13 -12.37 29.39
N MET A 234 -23.83 -12.70 29.47
CA MET A 234 -23.29 -13.44 30.62
C MET A 234 -23.31 -12.63 31.90
N MET A 235 -23.06 -11.31 31.88
CA MET A 235 -23.19 -10.44 33.04
C MET A 235 -24.64 -10.32 33.50
N VAL A 236 -25.59 -10.09 32.59
CA VAL A 236 -27.03 -10.05 32.90
C VAL A 236 -27.51 -11.40 33.43
N LEU A 237 -27.04 -12.51 32.84
CA LEU A 237 -27.30 -13.87 33.32
C LEU A 237 -26.71 -14.09 34.71
N LEU A 238 -25.46 -13.67 34.98
CA LEU A 238 -24.81 -13.77 36.29
C LEU A 238 -25.55 -12.96 37.35
N VAL A 239 -25.93 -11.72 37.04
CA VAL A 239 -26.71 -10.86 37.93
C VAL A 239 -28.09 -11.49 38.20
N GLY A 240 -28.74 -12.06 37.17
CA GLY A 240 -29.99 -12.79 37.30
C GLY A 240 -29.87 -14.04 38.19
N ILE A 241 -28.83 -14.85 38.00
CA ILE A 241 -28.53 -16.02 38.84
C ILE A 241 -28.26 -15.60 40.28
N MET A 242 -27.46 -14.54 40.50
CA MET A 242 -27.18 -14.03 41.83
C MET A 242 -28.45 -13.49 42.52
N ALA A 243 -29.30 -12.74 41.81
CA ALA A 243 -30.57 -12.23 42.33
C ALA A 243 -31.53 -13.38 42.70
N THR A 244 -31.63 -14.40 41.85
CA THR A 244 -32.47 -15.58 42.14
C THR A 244 -31.93 -16.38 43.34
N ILE A 245 -30.62 -16.56 43.47
CA ILE A 245 -30.01 -17.21 44.64
C ILE A 245 -30.31 -16.43 45.93
N ILE A 246 -30.17 -15.11 45.92
CA ILE A 246 -30.45 -14.25 47.08
C ILE A 246 -31.92 -14.32 47.47
N LEU A 247 -32.85 -14.16 46.52
CA LEU A 247 -34.30 -14.24 46.76
C LEU A 247 -34.73 -15.63 47.26
N THR A 248 -34.07 -16.68 46.79
CA THR A 248 -34.34 -18.04 47.25
C THR A 248 -33.85 -18.23 48.68
N ARG A 249 -32.63 -17.77 49.02
CA ARG A 249 -32.09 -17.86 50.38
C ARG A 249 -32.89 -17.05 51.40
N THR A 250 -33.35 -15.85 51.06
CA THR A 250 -34.16 -15.03 51.97
C THR A 250 -35.53 -15.64 52.25
N LYS A 251 -36.17 -16.27 51.25
CA LYS A 251 -37.43 -17.00 51.46
C LYS A 251 -37.28 -18.24 52.34
N PHE A 252 -36.14 -18.94 52.30
CA PHE A 252 -35.90 -20.13 53.13
C PHE A 252 -35.45 -19.81 54.57
N GLN A 253 -35.01 -18.57 54.86
CA GLN A 253 -34.77 -18.12 56.24
C GLN A 253 -36.03 -17.64 56.97
N ILE A 254 -37.19 -17.59 56.29
CA ILE A 254 -38.48 -17.38 56.96
C ILE A 254 -39.07 -18.76 57.27
N LYS A 255 -38.55 -19.42 58.31
CA LYS A 255 -39.30 -20.43 59.04
C LYS A 255 -38.84 -20.51 60.50
N ILE A 256 -39.84 -20.28 61.36
CA ILE A 256 -39.93 -20.34 62.83
C ILE A 256 -39.50 -19.06 63.54
#